data_AF-A0A1R3FTM1-F1
#
_entry.id   AF-A0A1R3FTM1-F1
#
_cell.length_a   1.000
_cell.length_b   1.000
_cell.length_c   1.000
_cell.angle_alpha   90.00
_cell.angle_beta   90.00
_cell.angle_gamma   90.00
#
_symmetry.space_group_name_H-M   'P 1'
#
loop_
_entity.id
_entity.type
_entity.pdbx_description
1 polymer ?
#
loop_
_entity_poly.entity_id
_entity_poly.type
_entity_poly.pdbx_seq_one_letter_code
_entity_poly.pdbx_strand_id
1 'polypeptide(L)'
;MGLNTIRDIIDKKGEASSNPTVNNAIKQSKTSSLSMSVFKSITPLVTRCLTDSNNTESFVNSVRESVETIVQKTQFQGQTIRALSGGLTDDETFVWRRAFAISAEEFQRVSKVNTQFILALLTNTEKADLLVKQAGVDKKAIQSLATEINEYNRYQEKDTFFSTVNSTILNSTTKIDRSLSKIDFFTEKDEAYEIINNAIAVTAETLYRKQSELPHSSQKTMLRKSCLSHATYIITNLAEQLASEYDFRVKPTHIDEFDEKLEKRVSLCTEAIQKTSKAVVTALWNLENEHEASIELKESFTGTSVSELINNVELLTKLAVVSGDDNGHDHIQAKRFSQLIQDLCFIVDYAVDNSNYIVKLDREQSKSFAKSTFYSCLSEPLIYLRQSDTDLSVKHLKMCNNIAVYLLSEQSAFNDVMNRNGMLPEQIQQFRHSRDVAFSVNASNPLTVRQLALPTIAEFTSVLFETQRYTWGISTAYLAPKLGKYLLDATNKVYLSCRERNQSSSTSIYRASLEASSQVMRTLWRNKTTQSLSHSNRSYVTGGIPIKECLEIIDSFQVEYMNQIDEMLYQSSKLQNCIDEVYGQSDEYDYENTIKPS
;
A
#
# COMPACT_ATOMS: atom_id res chain seq x y z
N MET A 1 -25.74 -41.11 -20.16
CA MET A 1 -25.18 -39.87 -19.59
C MET A 1 -23.89 -39.58 -20.35
N GLY A 2 -23.93 -38.62 -21.27
CA GLY A 2 -22.81 -38.38 -22.19
C GLY A 2 -21.66 -37.66 -21.50
N LEU A 3 -20.45 -38.20 -21.64
CA LEU A 3 -19.20 -37.54 -21.30
C LEU A 3 -18.96 -36.41 -22.31
N ASN A 4 -19.12 -35.15 -21.88
CA ASN A 4 -18.60 -34.03 -22.66
C ASN A 4 -17.06 -34.13 -22.63
N THR A 5 -16.47 -34.28 -23.80
CA THR A 5 -15.01 -34.33 -23.94
C THR A 5 -14.44 -32.91 -23.87
N ILE A 6 -13.16 -32.76 -23.49
CA ILE A 6 -12.45 -31.46 -23.43
C ILE A 6 -12.56 -30.70 -24.77
N ARG A 7 -12.75 -31.43 -25.88
CA ARG A 7 -13.03 -30.88 -27.22
C ARG A 7 -14.34 -30.07 -27.26
N ASP A 8 -15.40 -30.55 -26.60
CA ASP A 8 -16.69 -29.86 -26.53
C ASP A 8 -16.65 -28.56 -25.70
N ILE A 9 -15.67 -28.41 -24.79
CA ILE A 9 -15.42 -27.18 -24.03
C ILE A 9 -14.63 -26.17 -24.87
N ILE A 10 -13.70 -26.65 -25.70
CA ILE A 10 -12.91 -25.83 -26.62
C ILE A 10 -13.79 -25.31 -27.77
N ASP A 11 -14.65 -26.16 -28.33
CA ASP A 11 -15.56 -25.79 -29.43
C ASP A 11 -16.64 -24.80 -28.95
N LYS A 12 -17.13 -24.93 -27.70
CA LYS A 12 -18.02 -23.93 -27.08
C LYS A 12 -17.34 -22.58 -26.77
N LYS A 13 -16.02 -22.55 -26.52
CA LYS A 13 -15.27 -21.29 -26.44
C LYS A 13 -15.04 -20.67 -27.82
N GLY A 14 -14.90 -21.50 -28.86
CA GLY A 14 -14.82 -21.07 -30.26
C GLY A 14 -16.10 -20.36 -30.73
N GLU A 15 -17.27 -20.88 -30.40
CA GLU A 15 -18.56 -20.24 -30.77
C GLU A 15 -18.86 -18.95 -29.98
N ALA A 16 -18.33 -18.79 -28.77
CA ALA A 16 -18.41 -17.53 -28.03
C ALA A 16 -17.54 -16.42 -28.65
N SER A 17 -16.47 -16.79 -29.36
CA SER A 17 -15.50 -15.85 -29.97
C SER A 17 -15.94 -15.27 -31.32
N SER A 18 -16.98 -15.81 -31.95
CA SER A 18 -17.54 -15.30 -33.22
C SER A 18 -18.76 -14.39 -33.04
N ASN A 19 -19.20 -14.17 -31.79
CA ASN A 19 -20.34 -13.32 -31.47
C ASN A 19 -19.90 -11.84 -31.37
N PRO A 20 -20.38 -10.93 -32.25
CA PRO A 20 -19.94 -9.53 -32.27
C PRO A 20 -20.19 -8.80 -30.94
N THR A 21 -21.23 -9.19 -30.20
CA THR A 21 -21.55 -8.67 -28.86
C THR A 21 -20.50 -9.07 -27.81
N VAL A 22 -19.99 -10.30 -27.88
CA VAL A 22 -18.94 -10.81 -26.96
C VAL A 22 -17.59 -10.15 -27.28
N ASN A 23 -17.27 -10.01 -28.56
CA ASN A 23 -16.05 -9.31 -29.00
C ASN A 23 -16.06 -7.82 -28.65
N ASN A 24 -17.20 -7.15 -28.74
CA ASN A 24 -17.34 -5.77 -28.30
C ASN A 24 -17.20 -5.64 -26.77
N ALA A 25 -17.79 -6.55 -25.99
CA ALA A 25 -17.63 -6.56 -24.53
C ALA A 25 -16.18 -6.82 -24.09
N ILE A 26 -15.47 -7.73 -24.76
CA ILE A 26 -14.04 -7.99 -24.50
C ILE A 26 -13.19 -6.78 -24.84
N LYS A 27 -13.41 -6.14 -26.00
CA LYS A 27 -12.69 -4.91 -26.37
C LYS A 27 -12.95 -3.77 -25.39
N GLN A 28 -14.20 -3.57 -24.98
CA GLN A 28 -14.57 -2.56 -23.99
C GLN A 28 -13.93 -2.83 -22.63
N SER A 29 -13.92 -4.10 -22.18
CA SER A 29 -13.25 -4.52 -20.94
C SER A 29 -11.73 -4.29 -20.98
N LYS A 30 -11.07 -4.65 -22.10
CA LYS A 30 -9.63 -4.40 -22.31
C LYS A 30 -9.29 -2.91 -22.28
N THR A 31 -10.10 -2.07 -22.93
CA THR A 31 -9.95 -0.61 -22.99
C THR A 31 -10.14 0.04 -21.62
N SER A 32 -11.16 -0.43 -20.88
CA SER A 32 -11.46 0.02 -19.52
C SER A 32 -10.32 -0.29 -18.55
N SER A 33 -9.80 -1.52 -18.60
CA SER A 33 -8.66 -1.96 -17.80
C SER A 33 -7.38 -1.17 -18.13
N LEU A 34 -7.13 -0.89 -19.42
CA LEU A 34 -6.01 -0.07 -19.85
C LEU A 34 -6.11 1.36 -19.31
N SER A 35 -7.28 1.98 -19.47
CA SER A 35 -7.55 3.35 -19.01
C SER A 35 -7.35 3.49 -17.50
N MET A 36 -7.86 2.54 -16.72
CA MET A 36 -7.64 2.48 -15.28
C MET A 36 -6.17 2.32 -14.90
N SER A 37 -5.42 1.46 -15.60
CA SER A 37 -3.99 1.25 -15.35
C SER A 37 -3.18 2.52 -15.61
N VAL A 38 -3.45 3.20 -16.72
CA VAL A 38 -2.79 4.47 -17.08
C VAL A 38 -3.14 5.56 -16.08
N PHE A 39 -4.43 5.72 -15.78
CA PHE A 39 -4.90 6.72 -14.81
C PHE A 39 -4.20 6.57 -13.45
N LYS A 40 -4.10 5.33 -12.95
CA LYS A 40 -3.42 5.03 -11.67
C LYS A 40 -1.94 5.41 -11.68
N SER A 41 -1.30 5.27 -12.83
CA SER A 41 0.14 5.49 -13.01
C SER A 41 0.47 6.97 -13.28
N ILE A 42 -0.37 7.67 -14.03
CA ILE A 42 -0.17 9.08 -14.43
C ILE A 42 -0.54 10.05 -13.31
N THR A 43 -1.55 9.74 -12.50
CA THR A 43 -2.03 10.67 -11.47
C THR A 43 -0.92 11.11 -10.50
N PRO A 44 -0.14 10.20 -9.89
CA PRO A 44 0.92 10.62 -8.98
C PRO A 44 2.07 11.34 -9.70
N LEU A 45 2.37 10.94 -10.95
CA LEU A 45 3.39 11.59 -11.79
C LEU A 45 3.04 13.06 -12.05
N VAL A 46 1.82 13.33 -12.53
CA VAL A 46 1.37 14.68 -12.86
C VAL A 46 1.34 15.55 -11.61
N THR A 47 0.84 15.01 -10.50
CA THR A 47 0.84 15.70 -9.22
C THR A 47 2.27 16.08 -8.80
N ARG A 48 3.23 15.16 -8.89
CA ARG A 48 4.64 15.43 -8.57
C ARG A 48 5.26 16.48 -9.50
N CYS A 49 5.00 16.41 -10.81
CA CYS A 49 5.49 17.42 -11.74
C CYS A 49 4.95 18.81 -11.39
N LEU A 50 3.70 18.89 -10.93
CA LEU A 50 3.09 20.14 -10.49
C LEU A 50 3.73 20.64 -9.18
N THR A 51 4.05 19.73 -8.24
CA THR A 51 4.71 20.13 -7.00
C THR A 51 6.13 20.64 -7.21
N ASP A 52 6.83 20.10 -8.20
CA ASP A 52 8.23 20.42 -8.48
C ASP A 52 8.38 21.64 -9.43
N SER A 53 7.26 22.17 -9.96
CA SER A 53 7.26 23.23 -10.97
C SER A 53 6.82 24.59 -10.42
N ASN A 54 7.53 25.64 -10.86
CA ASN A 54 7.28 27.01 -10.41
C ASN A 54 6.24 27.76 -11.26
N ASN A 55 5.93 27.25 -12.46
CA ASN A 55 4.95 27.84 -13.38
C ASN A 55 4.38 26.78 -14.33
N THR A 56 3.32 27.14 -15.05
CA THR A 56 2.59 26.24 -15.96
C THR A 56 3.45 25.70 -17.11
N GLU A 57 4.39 26.48 -17.65
CA GLU A 57 5.24 26.04 -18.75
C GLU A 57 6.26 24.98 -18.28
N SER A 58 6.91 25.23 -17.14
CA SER A 58 7.78 24.26 -16.46
C SER A 58 7.02 22.97 -16.13
N PHE A 59 5.79 23.10 -15.63
CA PHE A 59 4.92 21.96 -15.34
C PHE A 59 4.62 21.12 -16.57
N VAL A 60 4.17 21.74 -17.66
CA VAL A 60 3.84 21.03 -18.90
C VAL A 60 5.06 20.34 -19.49
N ASN A 61 6.23 21.01 -19.49
CA ASN A 61 7.48 20.41 -19.95
C ASN A 61 7.90 19.24 -19.06
N SER A 62 7.83 19.38 -17.74
CA SER A 62 8.16 18.30 -16.79
C SER A 62 7.26 17.08 -16.98
N VAL A 63 5.95 17.28 -17.19
CA VAL A 63 5.01 16.18 -17.46
C VAL A 63 5.39 15.48 -18.77
N ARG A 64 5.65 16.24 -19.84
CA ARG A 64 6.03 15.70 -21.15
C ARG A 64 7.31 14.87 -21.06
N GLU A 65 8.39 15.43 -20.52
CA GLU A 65 9.69 14.74 -20.38
C GLU A 65 9.57 13.48 -19.52
N SER A 66 8.80 13.54 -18.43
CA SER A 66 8.56 12.39 -17.56
C SER A 66 7.81 11.27 -18.28
N VAL A 67 6.76 11.62 -19.04
CA VAL A 67 5.98 10.63 -19.81
C VAL A 67 6.82 10.03 -20.93
N GLU A 68 7.59 10.84 -21.68
CA GLU A 68 8.51 10.35 -22.72
C GLU A 68 9.51 9.35 -22.13
N THR A 69 10.09 9.67 -20.97
CA THR A 69 11.03 8.78 -20.25
C THR A 69 10.35 7.47 -19.83
N ILE A 70 9.14 7.54 -19.26
CA ILE A 70 8.39 6.35 -18.83
C ILE A 70 8.04 5.48 -20.03
N VAL A 71 7.63 6.05 -21.16
CA VAL A 71 7.31 5.31 -22.39
C VAL A 71 8.55 4.60 -22.94
N GLN A 72 9.71 5.26 -22.95
CA GLN A 72 10.97 4.62 -23.35
C GLN A 72 11.34 3.45 -22.43
N LYS A 73 11.22 3.63 -21.10
CA LYS A 73 11.42 2.53 -20.13
C LYS A 73 10.42 1.39 -20.33
N THR A 74 9.17 1.72 -20.64
CA THR A 74 8.10 0.74 -20.91
C THR A 74 8.45 -0.13 -22.10
N GLN A 75 8.95 0.47 -23.19
CA GLN A 75 9.38 -0.26 -24.39
C GLN A 75 10.54 -1.21 -24.06
N PHE A 76 11.59 -0.70 -23.40
CA PHE A 76 12.73 -1.50 -22.97
C PHE A 76 12.32 -2.66 -22.06
N GLN A 77 11.49 -2.38 -21.06
CA GLN A 77 11.03 -3.36 -20.08
C GLN A 77 10.14 -4.42 -20.73
N GLY A 78 9.19 -4.04 -21.58
CA GLY A 78 8.31 -4.99 -22.28
C GLY A 78 9.05 -5.88 -23.27
N GLN A 79 10.00 -5.32 -24.04
CA GLN A 79 10.88 -6.13 -24.90
C GLN A 79 11.75 -7.10 -24.10
N THR A 80 12.25 -6.67 -22.94
CA THR A 80 13.06 -7.53 -22.09
C THR A 80 12.23 -8.64 -21.45
N ILE A 81 11.02 -8.34 -20.96
CA ILE A 81 10.07 -9.35 -20.46
C ILE A 81 9.80 -10.40 -21.55
N ARG A 82 9.50 -9.97 -22.78
CA ARG A 82 9.31 -10.86 -23.93
C ARG A 82 10.51 -11.76 -24.17
N ALA A 83 11.72 -11.22 -24.11
CA ALA A 83 12.93 -12.00 -24.31
C ALA A 83 13.14 -13.04 -23.18
N LEU A 84 12.94 -12.62 -21.92
CA LEU A 84 13.14 -13.45 -20.74
C LEU A 84 12.09 -14.55 -20.58
N SER A 85 10.85 -14.31 -21.00
CA SER A 85 9.77 -15.31 -21.00
C SER A 85 9.92 -16.35 -22.12
N GLY A 86 10.83 -16.15 -23.07
CA GLY A 86 10.96 -17.01 -24.25
C GLY A 86 9.98 -16.65 -25.37
N GLY A 87 9.25 -15.54 -25.26
CA GLY A 87 8.26 -15.08 -26.22
C GLY A 87 6.93 -14.71 -25.58
N LEU A 88 6.00 -14.20 -26.38
CA LEU A 88 4.65 -13.87 -25.95
C LEU A 88 3.61 -14.57 -26.83
N THR A 89 2.50 -14.97 -26.22
CA THR A 89 1.29 -15.47 -26.88
C THR A 89 0.32 -14.34 -27.22
N ASP A 90 -0.67 -14.59 -28.09
CA ASP A 90 -1.68 -13.59 -28.49
C ASP A 90 -2.49 -13.02 -27.31
N ASP A 91 -2.65 -13.79 -26.22
CA ASP A 91 -3.41 -13.37 -25.05
C ASP A 91 -2.61 -12.46 -24.09
N GLU A 92 -1.29 -12.37 -24.26
CA GLU A 92 -0.38 -11.65 -23.35
C GLU A 92 -0.20 -10.16 -23.67
N THR A 93 -1.16 -9.57 -24.39
CA THR A 93 -1.24 -8.12 -24.66
C THR A 93 -1.12 -7.24 -23.40
N PHE A 94 -1.46 -7.76 -22.22
CA PHE A 94 -1.36 -7.03 -20.94
C PHE A 94 0.08 -6.69 -20.49
N VAL A 95 1.11 -7.25 -21.14
CA VAL A 95 2.51 -7.01 -20.81
C VAL A 95 2.85 -5.52 -20.87
N TRP A 96 2.39 -4.81 -21.91
CA TRP A 96 2.73 -3.40 -22.12
C TRP A 96 2.10 -2.48 -21.08
N ARG A 97 0.81 -2.65 -20.77
CA ARG A 97 0.15 -1.87 -19.69
C ARG A 97 0.75 -2.12 -18.32
N ARG A 98 1.22 -3.34 -18.03
CA ARG A 98 1.87 -3.66 -16.75
C ARG A 98 3.30 -3.15 -16.70
N ALA A 99 4.06 -3.26 -17.79
CA ALA A 99 5.38 -2.63 -17.91
C ALA A 99 5.29 -1.11 -17.72
N PHE A 100 4.26 -0.46 -18.27
CA PHE A 100 4.01 0.96 -18.06
C PHE A 100 3.76 1.30 -16.59
N ALA A 101 2.91 0.54 -15.90
CA ALA A 101 2.64 0.76 -14.48
C ALA A 101 3.91 0.62 -13.63
N ILE A 102 4.73 -0.39 -13.91
CA ILE A 102 6.01 -0.61 -13.21
C ILE A 102 7.00 0.53 -13.51
N SER A 103 7.15 0.91 -14.79
CA SER A 103 8.04 1.99 -15.22
C SER A 103 7.64 3.35 -14.62
N ALA A 104 6.34 3.63 -14.52
CA ALA A 104 5.82 4.82 -13.89
C ALA A 104 6.07 4.84 -12.37
N GLU A 105 5.87 3.70 -11.71
CA GLU A 105 6.18 3.53 -10.29
C GLU A 105 7.69 3.68 -10.01
N GLU A 106 8.54 3.09 -10.85
CA GLU A 106 10.00 3.25 -10.77
C GLU A 106 10.43 4.71 -10.94
N PHE A 107 9.83 5.45 -11.88
CA PHE A 107 10.14 6.86 -12.09
C PHE A 107 9.74 7.75 -10.89
N GLN A 108 8.62 7.43 -10.25
CA GLN A 108 8.14 8.16 -9.07
C GLN A 108 9.01 7.91 -7.83
N ARG A 109 9.65 6.75 -7.74
CA ARG A 109 10.49 6.34 -6.61
C ARG A 109 11.93 6.75 -6.88
N VAL A 110 12.64 7.28 -5.88
CA VAL A 110 14.10 7.51 -5.97
C VAL A 110 14.82 6.16 -5.82
N SER A 111 14.57 5.21 -6.73
CA SER A 111 15.31 3.95 -6.77
C SER A 111 16.64 4.20 -7.47
N LYS A 112 17.75 3.95 -6.75
CA LYS A 112 19.09 3.87 -7.35
C LYS A 112 19.41 2.47 -7.88
N VAL A 113 18.51 1.50 -7.70
CA VAL A 113 18.67 0.15 -8.25
C VAL A 113 18.14 0.15 -9.68
N ASN A 114 19.06 -0.03 -10.62
CA ASN A 114 18.76 -0.08 -12.05
C ASN A 114 17.82 -1.26 -12.38
N THR A 115 16.80 -1.04 -13.22
CA THR A 115 15.88 -2.07 -13.74
C THR A 115 16.62 -3.29 -14.29
N GLN A 116 17.78 -3.10 -14.92
CA GLN A 116 18.63 -4.18 -15.43
C GLN A 116 19.12 -5.13 -14.32
N PHE A 117 19.39 -4.60 -13.12
CA PHE A 117 19.76 -5.42 -11.96
C PHE A 117 18.58 -6.27 -11.49
N ILE A 118 17.38 -5.68 -11.39
CA ILE A 118 16.15 -6.39 -11.04
C ILE A 118 15.88 -7.54 -12.02
N LEU A 119 16.03 -7.27 -13.32
CA LEU A 119 15.84 -8.27 -14.37
C LEU A 119 16.92 -9.37 -14.31
N ALA A 120 18.17 -9.02 -14.00
CA ALA A 120 19.26 -9.99 -13.82
C ALA A 120 19.02 -10.94 -12.63
N LEU A 121 18.42 -10.46 -11.53
CA LEU A 121 18.06 -11.29 -10.38
C LEU A 121 17.09 -12.42 -10.77
N LEU A 122 16.23 -12.19 -11.75
CA LEU A 122 15.21 -13.16 -12.18
C LEU A 122 15.68 -14.08 -13.32
N THR A 123 16.83 -13.80 -13.94
CA THR A 123 17.26 -14.43 -15.21
C THR A 123 18.34 -15.49 -15.01
N ASN A 124 18.12 -16.76 -15.31
CA ASN A 124 19.06 -17.88 -15.10
C ASN A 124 20.11 -18.05 -16.21
N THR A 125 20.83 -16.98 -16.55
CA THR A 125 21.95 -17.01 -17.50
C THR A 125 23.29 -16.72 -16.82
N GLU A 126 24.38 -17.25 -17.37
CA GLU A 126 25.74 -17.04 -16.84
C GLU A 126 26.10 -15.55 -16.73
N LYS A 127 25.69 -14.73 -17.72
CA LYS A 127 25.93 -13.29 -17.72
C LYS A 127 25.18 -12.57 -16.58
N ALA A 128 23.92 -12.94 -16.34
CA ALA A 128 23.14 -12.41 -15.23
C ALA A 128 23.72 -12.86 -13.88
N ASP A 129 24.14 -14.13 -13.78
CA ASP A 129 24.81 -14.67 -12.59
C ASP A 129 26.10 -13.92 -12.27
N LEU A 130 26.90 -13.58 -13.29
CA LEU A 130 28.14 -12.83 -13.11
C LEU A 130 27.86 -11.41 -12.59
N LEU A 131 26.86 -10.73 -13.15
CA LEU A 131 26.44 -9.39 -12.71
C LEU A 131 25.92 -9.40 -11.26
N VAL A 132 25.13 -10.40 -10.87
CA VAL A 132 24.60 -10.54 -9.51
C VAL A 132 25.70 -10.96 -8.52
N LYS A 133 26.61 -11.85 -8.91
CA LYS A 133 27.77 -12.26 -8.10
C LYS A 133 28.71 -11.09 -7.81
N GLN A 134 28.95 -10.21 -8.78
CA GLN A 134 29.75 -9.00 -8.58
C GLN A 134 29.14 -8.05 -7.56
N ALA A 135 27.81 -8.05 -7.39
CA ALA A 135 27.11 -7.30 -6.35
C ALA A 135 27.11 -7.98 -4.97
N GLY A 136 27.58 -9.23 -4.86
CA GLY A 136 27.63 -9.99 -3.60
C GLY A 136 26.27 -10.47 -3.10
N VAL A 137 25.36 -10.81 -4.02
CA VAL A 137 23.95 -11.09 -3.74
C VAL A 137 23.60 -12.58 -3.90
N ASP A 138 22.80 -13.13 -2.97
CA ASP A 138 22.24 -14.48 -3.12
C ASP A 138 20.98 -14.43 -4.00
N LYS A 139 21.20 -14.71 -5.28
CA LYS A 139 20.16 -14.75 -6.30
C LYS A 139 19.05 -15.76 -6.00
N LYS A 140 19.38 -16.94 -5.46
CA LYS A 140 18.42 -18.02 -5.26
C LYS A 140 17.41 -17.65 -4.19
N ALA A 141 17.86 -17.03 -3.10
CA ALA A 141 16.99 -16.54 -2.03
C ALA A 141 15.95 -15.53 -2.55
N ILE A 142 16.38 -14.61 -3.42
CA ILE A 142 15.49 -13.57 -3.99
C ILE A 142 14.47 -14.17 -4.96
N GLN A 143 14.90 -15.10 -5.83
CA GLN A 143 13.99 -15.79 -6.76
C GLN A 143 12.93 -16.63 -6.03
N SER A 144 13.33 -17.33 -4.96
CA SER A 144 12.39 -18.11 -4.12
C SER A 144 11.32 -17.21 -3.54
N LEU A 145 11.71 -16.08 -2.94
CA LEU A 145 10.76 -15.14 -2.34
C LEU A 145 9.76 -14.58 -3.35
N ALA A 146 10.26 -14.09 -4.49
CA ALA A 146 9.41 -13.45 -5.48
C ALA A 146 8.32 -14.42 -5.98
N THR A 147 8.71 -15.67 -6.21
CA THR A 147 7.81 -16.76 -6.59
C THR A 147 6.78 -17.02 -5.49
N GLU A 148 7.22 -17.19 -4.24
CA GLU A 148 6.36 -17.57 -3.11
C GLU A 148 5.35 -16.47 -2.69
N ILE A 149 5.73 -15.19 -2.76
CA ILE A 149 4.81 -14.08 -2.45
C ILE A 149 3.69 -14.01 -3.50
N ASN A 150 4.02 -14.27 -4.77
CA ASN A 150 3.07 -14.13 -5.87
C ASN A 150 2.04 -15.25 -5.96
N GLU A 151 2.28 -16.41 -5.33
CA GLU A 151 1.32 -17.51 -5.26
C GLU A 151 0.02 -17.14 -4.53
N TYR A 152 0.05 -16.23 -3.55
CA TYR A 152 -1.13 -15.86 -2.76
C TYR A 152 -2.08 -14.85 -3.45
N ASN A 153 -1.58 -14.01 -4.36
CA ASN A 153 -2.39 -13.00 -5.07
C ASN A 153 -3.57 -13.61 -5.87
N ARG A 154 -3.62 -14.94 -6.01
CA ARG A 154 -4.72 -15.70 -6.62
C ARG A 154 -5.93 -15.96 -5.67
N TYR A 155 -5.83 -15.64 -4.38
CA TYR A 155 -6.88 -15.90 -3.38
C TYR A 155 -7.35 -14.61 -2.70
N GLN A 156 -8.20 -13.85 -3.39
CA GLN A 156 -8.96 -12.76 -2.77
C GLN A 156 -10.36 -13.24 -2.42
N GLU A 157 -10.81 -12.95 -1.19
CA GLU A 157 -12.21 -13.11 -0.82
C GLU A 157 -13.07 -12.25 -1.75
N LYS A 158 -14.15 -12.84 -2.27
CA LYS A 158 -15.01 -12.21 -3.29
C LYS A 158 -15.71 -10.94 -2.78
N ASP A 159 -15.92 -10.84 -1.47
CA ASP A 159 -16.68 -9.78 -0.79
C ASP A 159 -15.89 -9.19 0.41
N THR A 160 -14.71 -8.63 0.14
CA THR A 160 -13.89 -7.97 1.17
C THR A 160 -14.32 -6.53 1.41
N PHE A 161 -14.29 -6.08 2.67
CA PHE A 161 -14.39 -4.65 3.00
C PHE A 161 -13.35 -3.83 2.21
N PHE A 162 -12.15 -4.38 1.98
CA PHE A 162 -11.10 -3.74 1.19
C PHE A 162 -11.50 -3.39 -0.25
N SER A 163 -12.55 -4.00 -0.83
CA SER A 163 -13.03 -3.64 -2.17
C SER A 163 -14.03 -2.47 -2.17
N THR A 164 -14.46 -2.01 -0.99
CA THR A 164 -15.49 -0.97 -0.83
C THR A 164 -14.93 0.45 -0.87
N VAL A 165 -15.78 1.42 -1.20
CA VAL A 165 -15.47 2.86 -1.07
C VAL A 165 -15.20 3.23 0.38
N ASN A 166 -15.93 2.66 1.33
CA ASN A 166 -15.79 2.96 2.76
C ASN A 166 -14.42 2.56 3.33
N SER A 167 -13.83 1.45 2.85
CA SER A 167 -12.42 1.13 3.19
C SER A 167 -11.44 2.18 2.66
N THR A 168 -11.76 2.79 1.52
CA THR A 168 -10.94 3.84 0.92
C THR A 168 -11.09 5.14 1.68
N ILE A 169 -12.29 5.48 2.16
CA ILE A 169 -12.53 6.65 3.02
C ILE A 169 -11.72 6.55 4.32
N LEU A 170 -11.72 5.38 4.96
CA LEU A 170 -10.91 5.13 6.15
C LEU A 170 -9.41 5.37 5.87
N ASN A 171 -8.89 4.74 4.81
CA ASN A 171 -7.49 4.89 4.41
C ASN A 171 -7.13 6.33 3.99
N SER A 172 -8.05 7.00 3.30
CA SER A 172 -7.90 8.39 2.88
C SER A 172 -7.80 9.31 4.08
N THR A 173 -8.62 9.08 5.11
CA THR A 173 -8.61 9.88 6.33
C THR A 173 -7.28 9.76 7.08
N THR A 174 -6.78 8.53 7.27
CA THR A 174 -5.46 8.29 7.86
C THR A 174 -4.35 9.02 7.10
N LYS A 175 -4.48 9.12 5.77
CA LYS A 175 -3.53 9.85 4.93
C LYS A 175 -3.67 11.36 5.04
N ILE A 176 -4.89 11.89 5.10
CA ILE A 176 -5.17 13.31 5.35
C ILE A 176 -4.51 13.71 6.67
N ASP A 177 -4.76 12.98 7.76
CA ASP A 177 -4.17 13.27 9.07
C ASP A 177 -2.64 13.22 9.04
N ARG A 178 -2.06 12.22 8.38
CA ARG A 178 -0.59 12.12 8.24
C ARG A 178 0.00 13.34 7.54
N SER A 179 -0.68 13.86 6.53
CA SER A 179 -0.18 14.97 5.72
C SER A 179 -0.46 16.33 6.36
N LEU A 180 -1.68 16.54 6.85
CA LEU A 180 -2.12 17.80 7.43
C LEU A 180 -1.60 18.02 8.86
N SER A 181 -1.26 16.97 9.62
CA SER A 181 -0.68 17.12 10.97
C SER A 181 0.65 17.88 11.00
N LYS A 182 1.28 18.11 9.84
CA LYS A 182 2.47 18.94 9.69
C LYS A 182 2.17 20.44 9.54
N ILE A 183 0.91 20.78 9.26
CA ILE A 183 0.45 22.14 8.96
C ILE A 183 -0.25 22.68 10.20
N ASP A 184 0.17 23.86 10.66
CA ASP A 184 -0.50 24.59 11.72
C ASP A 184 -1.56 25.52 11.11
N PHE A 185 -2.83 25.13 11.23
CA PHE A 185 -4.00 25.91 10.82
C PHE A 185 -4.55 26.80 11.96
N PHE A 186 -3.84 26.93 13.09
CA PHE A 186 -4.27 27.71 14.24
C PHE A 186 -5.71 27.37 14.69
N THR A 187 -6.59 28.38 14.82
CA THR A 187 -7.98 28.22 15.25
C THR A 187 -8.90 27.66 14.17
N GLU A 188 -8.46 27.63 12.90
CA GLU A 188 -9.28 27.22 11.75
C GLU A 188 -9.01 25.78 11.31
N LYS A 189 -8.51 24.91 12.21
CA LYS A 189 -8.23 23.51 11.88
C LYS A 189 -9.47 22.81 11.30
N ASP A 190 -10.64 22.97 11.93
CA ASP A 190 -11.86 22.28 11.49
C ASP A 190 -12.34 22.77 10.12
N GLU A 191 -12.24 24.08 9.86
CA GLU A 191 -12.55 24.71 8.57
C GLU A 191 -11.58 24.23 7.47
N ALA A 192 -10.28 24.20 7.76
CA ALA A 192 -9.28 23.68 6.82
C ALA A 192 -9.53 22.21 6.46
N TYR A 193 -9.89 21.37 7.44
CA TYR A 193 -10.24 19.98 7.18
C TYR A 193 -11.53 19.84 6.36
N GLU A 194 -12.51 20.73 6.56
CA GLU A 194 -13.73 20.78 5.76
C GLU A 194 -13.44 21.15 4.29
N ILE A 195 -12.63 22.19 4.06
CA ILE A 195 -12.14 22.57 2.73
C ILE A 195 -11.47 21.38 2.04
N ILE A 196 -10.58 20.68 2.76
CA ILE A 196 -9.86 19.52 2.22
C ILE A 196 -10.81 18.35 1.89
N ASN A 197 -11.74 18.01 2.77
CA ASN A 197 -12.70 16.92 2.54
C ASN A 197 -13.62 17.22 1.34
N ASN A 198 -14.11 18.47 1.24
CA ASN A 198 -14.92 18.92 0.11
C ASN A 198 -14.13 18.88 -1.20
N ALA A 199 -12.89 19.39 -1.19
CA ALA A 199 -12.01 19.35 -2.35
C ALA A 199 -11.74 17.89 -2.81
N ILE A 200 -11.56 16.95 -1.87
CA ILE A 200 -11.39 15.53 -2.19
C ILE A 200 -12.65 14.97 -2.84
N ALA A 201 -13.83 15.24 -2.30
CA ALA A 201 -15.09 14.71 -2.84
C ALA A 201 -15.36 15.22 -4.26
N VAL A 202 -15.27 16.53 -4.48
CA VAL A 202 -15.47 17.17 -5.79
C VAL A 202 -14.43 16.69 -6.80
N THR A 203 -13.17 16.54 -6.39
CA THR A 203 -12.10 16.02 -7.26
C THR A 203 -12.34 14.56 -7.61
N ALA A 204 -12.74 13.73 -6.65
CA ALA A 204 -13.03 12.31 -6.88
C ALA A 204 -14.18 12.13 -7.88
N GLU A 205 -15.22 12.95 -7.79
CA GLU A 205 -16.32 12.98 -8.75
C GLU A 205 -15.87 13.46 -10.12
N THR A 206 -15.10 14.54 -10.19
CA THR A 206 -14.57 15.08 -11.45
C THR A 206 -13.75 14.03 -12.18
N LEU A 207 -12.90 13.29 -11.47
CA LEU A 207 -12.13 12.18 -12.03
C LEU A 207 -13.01 11.01 -12.46
N TYR A 208 -14.06 10.70 -11.68
CA TYR A 208 -15.01 9.63 -11.97
C TYR A 208 -15.84 9.93 -13.23
N ARG A 209 -16.45 11.12 -13.34
CA ARG A 209 -17.25 11.55 -14.50
C ARG A 209 -16.46 11.52 -15.80
N LYS A 210 -15.16 11.79 -15.73
CA LYS A 210 -14.26 11.75 -16.90
C LYS A 210 -13.91 10.32 -17.36
N GLN A 211 -14.33 9.29 -16.62
CA GLN A 211 -14.04 7.87 -16.90
C GLN A 211 -15.29 6.97 -16.90
N SER A 212 -16.50 7.55 -16.88
CA SER A 212 -17.74 6.84 -16.54
C SER A 212 -18.37 6.00 -17.65
N GLU A 213 -17.73 5.84 -18.82
CA GLU A 213 -18.20 4.97 -19.92
C GLU A 213 -18.09 3.45 -19.59
N LEU A 214 -18.01 3.09 -18.31
CA LEU A 214 -17.86 1.71 -17.83
C LEU A 214 -19.23 1.00 -17.72
N PRO A 215 -19.39 -0.20 -18.33
CA PRO A 215 -20.68 -0.88 -18.48
C PRO A 215 -21.17 -1.65 -17.24
N HIS A 216 -20.35 -1.87 -16.21
CA HIS A 216 -20.68 -2.77 -15.09
C HIS A 216 -20.53 -2.13 -13.69
N SER A 217 -21.48 -2.44 -12.79
CA SER A 217 -21.55 -1.89 -11.41
C SER A 217 -20.31 -2.19 -10.54
N SER A 218 -19.70 -3.36 -10.70
CA SER A 218 -18.47 -3.72 -10.00
C SER A 218 -17.28 -2.86 -10.44
N GLN A 219 -17.18 -2.59 -11.74
CA GLN A 219 -16.15 -1.71 -12.31
C GLN A 219 -16.37 -0.26 -11.89
N LYS A 220 -17.63 0.21 -11.83
CA LYS A 220 -17.98 1.53 -11.27
C LYS A 220 -17.53 1.67 -9.82
N THR A 221 -17.75 0.65 -8.99
CA THR A 221 -17.32 0.66 -7.57
C THR A 221 -15.79 0.72 -7.46
N MET A 222 -15.07 -0.09 -8.24
CA MET A 222 -13.60 -0.03 -8.29
C MET A 222 -13.07 1.31 -8.79
N LEU A 223 -13.75 1.91 -9.77
CA LEU A 223 -13.41 3.22 -10.29
C LEU A 223 -13.59 4.30 -9.21
N ARG A 224 -14.74 4.34 -8.51
CA ARG A 224 -14.98 5.28 -7.39
C ARG A 224 -13.89 5.19 -6.34
N LYS A 225 -13.56 3.98 -5.90
CA LYS A 225 -12.44 3.73 -4.98
C LYS A 225 -11.14 4.30 -5.53
N SER A 226 -10.81 4.04 -6.80
CA SER A 226 -9.58 4.55 -7.40
C SER A 226 -9.58 6.08 -7.45
N CYS A 227 -10.67 6.69 -7.91
CA CYS A 227 -10.83 8.14 -8.00
C CYS A 227 -10.72 8.81 -6.64
N LEU A 228 -11.36 8.27 -5.59
CA LEU A 228 -11.24 8.77 -4.23
C LEU A 228 -9.80 8.70 -3.69
N SER A 229 -9.14 7.56 -3.88
CA SER A 229 -7.73 7.39 -3.46
C SER A 229 -6.80 8.39 -4.17
N HIS A 230 -7.00 8.61 -5.47
CA HIS A 230 -6.24 9.57 -6.25
C HIS A 230 -6.57 11.02 -5.92
N ALA A 231 -7.84 11.37 -5.72
CA ALA A 231 -8.24 12.69 -5.26
C ALA A 231 -7.58 13.01 -3.92
N THR A 232 -7.63 12.07 -2.97
CA THR A 232 -6.94 12.21 -1.68
C THR A 232 -5.44 12.44 -1.88
N TYR A 233 -4.78 11.70 -2.78
CA TYR A 233 -3.37 11.92 -3.12
C TYR A 233 -3.11 13.32 -3.68
N ILE A 234 -3.89 13.77 -4.66
CA ILE A 234 -3.75 15.09 -5.28
C ILE A 234 -3.90 16.18 -4.22
N ILE A 235 -5.02 16.17 -3.49
CA ILE A 235 -5.35 17.22 -2.51
C ILE A 235 -4.30 17.28 -1.41
N THR A 236 -3.92 16.15 -0.81
CA THR A 236 -2.94 16.14 0.30
C THR A 236 -1.56 16.64 -0.13
N ASN A 237 -1.06 16.27 -1.32
CA ASN A 237 0.24 16.75 -1.80
C ASN A 237 0.21 18.25 -2.16
N LEU A 238 -0.86 18.71 -2.82
CA LEU A 238 -0.99 20.12 -3.18
C LEU A 238 -1.21 21.00 -1.95
N ALA A 239 -1.97 20.53 -0.97
CA ALA A 239 -2.15 21.22 0.32
C ALA A 239 -0.82 21.33 1.09
N GLU A 240 -0.03 20.24 1.17
CA GLU A 240 1.31 20.27 1.78
C GLU A 240 2.24 21.26 1.06
N GLN A 241 2.24 21.24 -0.28
CA GLN A 241 3.04 22.17 -1.08
C GLN A 241 2.61 23.63 -0.87
N LEU A 242 1.32 23.92 -0.92
CA LEU A 242 0.79 25.27 -0.67
C LEU A 242 1.10 25.73 0.75
N ALA A 243 0.93 24.86 1.74
CA ALA A 243 1.27 25.18 3.13
C ALA A 243 2.75 25.54 3.30
N SER A 244 3.65 24.94 2.50
CA SER A 244 5.07 25.30 2.52
C SER A 244 5.36 26.74 2.10
N GLU A 245 4.49 27.37 1.30
CA GLU A 245 4.57 28.81 0.97
C GLU A 245 4.32 29.71 2.19
N TYR A 246 3.71 29.15 3.23
CA TYR A 246 3.41 29.80 4.50
C TYR A 246 4.26 29.26 5.66
N ASP A 247 5.42 28.64 5.38
CA ASP A 247 6.25 27.96 6.39
C ASP A 247 5.47 26.93 7.23
N PHE A 248 4.49 26.27 6.61
CA PHE A 248 3.55 25.34 7.24
C PHE A 248 2.70 25.96 8.35
N ARG A 249 2.51 27.29 8.34
CA ARG A 249 1.71 28.04 9.32
C ARG A 249 0.65 28.89 8.60
N VAL A 250 -0.49 28.27 8.33
CA VAL A 250 -1.61 28.90 7.64
C VAL A 250 -2.46 29.65 8.66
N LYS A 251 -2.31 30.98 8.71
CA LYS A 251 -3.08 31.84 9.61
C LYS A 251 -4.54 31.95 9.14
N PRO A 252 -5.49 32.29 10.04
CA PRO A 252 -6.89 32.50 9.67
C PRO A 252 -7.07 33.49 8.50
N THR A 253 -6.24 34.54 8.44
CA THR A 253 -6.27 35.55 7.36
C THR A 253 -5.84 35.04 5.99
N HIS A 254 -5.27 33.83 5.89
CA HIS A 254 -4.81 33.24 4.64
C HIS A 254 -5.69 32.10 4.14
N ILE A 255 -6.73 31.70 4.89
CA ILE A 255 -7.56 30.52 4.57
C ILE A 255 -8.26 30.67 3.22
N ASP A 256 -8.90 31.81 2.96
CA ASP A 256 -9.57 32.08 1.68
C ASP A 256 -8.60 32.03 0.48
N GLU A 257 -7.41 32.64 0.64
CA GLU A 257 -6.36 32.62 -0.39
C GLU A 257 -5.82 31.20 -0.60
N PHE A 258 -5.70 30.43 0.48
CA PHE A 258 -5.26 29.03 0.44
C PHE A 258 -6.25 28.18 -0.35
N ASP A 259 -7.55 28.33 -0.10
CA ASP A 259 -8.62 27.61 -0.82
C ASP A 259 -8.62 27.96 -2.32
N GLU A 260 -8.60 29.25 -2.67
CA GLU A 260 -8.58 29.69 -4.08
C GLU A 260 -7.35 29.15 -4.83
N LYS A 261 -6.18 29.13 -4.18
CA LYS A 261 -4.95 28.56 -4.76
C LYS A 261 -5.06 27.04 -4.91
N LEU A 262 -5.64 26.35 -3.92
CA LEU A 262 -5.85 24.91 -3.97
C LEU A 262 -6.77 24.55 -5.13
N GLU A 263 -7.92 25.21 -5.27
CA GLU A 263 -8.87 24.99 -6.36
C GLU A 263 -8.20 25.14 -7.73
N LYS A 264 -7.46 26.25 -7.94
CA LYS A 264 -6.74 26.50 -9.20
C LYS A 264 -5.72 25.41 -9.53
N ARG A 265 -4.92 24.98 -8.55
CA ARG A 265 -3.91 23.91 -8.74
C ARG A 265 -4.57 22.56 -9.01
N VAL A 266 -5.65 22.24 -8.31
CA VAL A 266 -6.41 21.01 -8.49
C VAL A 266 -7.05 20.95 -9.89
N SER A 267 -7.65 22.04 -10.34
CA SER A 267 -8.20 22.16 -11.70
C SER A 267 -7.12 21.89 -12.76
N LEU A 268 -5.98 22.59 -12.67
CA LEU A 268 -4.85 22.39 -13.59
C LEU A 268 -4.35 20.94 -13.56
N CYS A 269 -4.20 20.35 -12.37
CA CYS A 269 -3.76 18.98 -12.19
C CYS A 269 -4.72 17.97 -12.82
N THR A 270 -6.03 18.10 -12.56
CA THR A 270 -7.05 17.17 -13.09
C THR A 270 -7.20 17.27 -14.61
N GLU A 271 -7.06 18.47 -15.19
CA GLU A 271 -7.04 18.65 -16.65
C GLU A 271 -5.81 17.99 -17.28
N ALA A 272 -4.63 18.18 -16.69
CA ALA A 272 -3.39 17.56 -17.15
C ALA A 272 -3.46 16.03 -17.04
N ILE A 273 -3.97 15.48 -15.94
CA ILE A 273 -4.18 14.03 -15.77
C ILE A 273 -5.06 13.50 -16.90
N GLN A 274 -6.17 14.18 -17.22
CA GLN A 274 -7.08 13.75 -18.28
C GLN A 274 -6.40 13.74 -19.65
N LYS A 275 -5.77 14.85 -20.05
CA LYS A 275 -5.10 14.97 -21.36
C LYS A 275 -3.99 13.94 -21.51
N THR A 276 -3.13 13.82 -20.50
CA THR A 276 -2.00 12.89 -20.49
C THR A 276 -2.49 11.43 -20.49
N SER A 277 -3.50 11.09 -19.67
CA SER A 277 -4.03 9.73 -19.63
C SER A 277 -4.60 9.33 -20.99
N LYS A 278 -5.36 10.21 -21.66
CA LYS A 278 -5.90 9.93 -22.99
C LYS A 278 -4.79 9.67 -24.03
N ALA A 279 -3.74 10.50 -24.04
CA ALA A 279 -2.62 10.34 -24.96
C ALA A 279 -1.87 9.01 -24.72
N VAL A 280 -1.59 8.68 -23.47
CA VAL A 280 -0.87 7.44 -23.10
C VAL A 280 -1.73 6.20 -23.34
N VAL A 281 -3.04 6.25 -23.07
CA VAL A 281 -3.97 5.15 -23.41
C VAL A 281 -3.92 4.86 -24.90
N THR A 282 -3.99 5.88 -25.77
CA THR A 282 -3.87 5.68 -27.22
C THR A 282 -2.53 5.06 -27.60
N ALA A 283 -1.42 5.56 -27.04
CA ALA A 283 -0.08 5.05 -27.33
C ALA A 283 0.10 3.59 -26.90
N LEU A 284 -0.33 3.23 -25.69
CA LEU A 284 -0.28 1.85 -25.19
C LEU A 284 -1.23 0.94 -25.95
N TRP A 285 -2.42 1.42 -26.33
CA TRP A 285 -3.36 0.65 -27.14
C TRP A 285 -2.76 0.31 -28.50
N ASN A 286 -2.03 1.23 -29.12
CA ASN A 286 -1.30 0.95 -30.36
C ASN A 286 -0.23 -0.12 -30.14
N LEU A 287 0.59 0.00 -29.08
CA LEU A 287 1.59 -1.02 -28.74
C LEU A 287 0.96 -2.40 -28.45
N GLU A 288 -0.20 -2.45 -27.81
CA GLU A 288 -0.94 -3.69 -27.55
C GLU A 288 -1.59 -4.28 -28.81
N ASN A 289 -1.96 -3.47 -29.80
CA ASN A 289 -2.49 -3.95 -31.08
C ASN A 289 -1.39 -4.34 -32.08
N GLU A 290 -0.23 -3.69 -31.99
CA GLU A 290 1.01 -4.06 -32.68
C GLU A 290 1.70 -5.27 -32.03
N HIS A 291 1.08 -5.86 -31.01
CA HIS A 291 1.55 -7.09 -30.37
C HIS A 291 1.61 -8.24 -31.38
N GLU A 292 2.80 -8.43 -31.96
CA GLU A 292 3.12 -9.63 -32.73
C GLU A 292 3.52 -10.74 -31.77
N ALA A 293 2.61 -11.69 -31.54
CA ALA A 293 2.94 -12.91 -30.83
C ALA A 293 4.18 -13.57 -31.46
N SER A 294 5.00 -14.18 -30.61
CA SER A 294 6.21 -14.84 -31.08
C SER A 294 5.83 -16.02 -31.98
N ILE A 295 6.37 -16.01 -33.21
CA ILE A 295 6.17 -17.08 -34.20
C ILE A 295 6.55 -18.45 -33.63
N GLU A 296 7.58 -18.49 -32.78
CA GLU A 296 8.01 -19.67 -32.05
C GLU A 296 8.36 -19.28 -30.60
N LEU A 297 7.73 -19.96 -29.64
CA LEU A 297 8.03 -19.82 -28.22
C LEU A 297 9.29 -20.61 -27.88
N LYS A 298 10.24 -19.95 -27.21
CA LYS A 298 11.48 -20.54 -26.69
C LYS A 298 11.31 -20.88 -25.20
N GLU A 299 12.25 -21.65 -24.68
CA GLU A 299 12.33 -21.89 -23.24
C GLU A 299 12.58 -20.57 -22.49
N SER A 300 11.84 -20.34 -21.40
CA SER A 300 12.02 -19.14 -20.59
C SER A 300 13.38 -19.17 -19.89
N PHE A 301 14.11 -18.06 -19.97
CA PHE A 301 15.35 -17.86 -19.21
C PHE A 301 15.12 -17.76 -17.70
N THR A 302 13.86 -17.63 -17.24
CA THR A 302 13.51 -17.50 -15.82
C THR A 302 12.91 -18.80 -15.25
N GLY A 303 12.40 -19.67 -16.13
CA GLY A 303 11.62 -20.85 -15.72
C GLY A 303 10.21 -20.53 -15.21
N THR A 304 9.69 -19.31 -15.43
CA THR A 304 8.37 -18.85 -14.96
C THR A 304 7.50 -18.35 -16.11
N SER A 305 6.18 -18.28 -15.90
CA SER A 305 5.24 -17.70 -16.89
C SER A 305 5.42 -16.18 -17.03
N VAL A 306 4.95 -15.57 -18.13
CA VAL A 306 4.98 -14.11 -18.33
C VAL A 306 4.30 -13.35 -17.18
N SER A 307 3.17 -13.86 -16.71
CA SER A 307 2.43 -13.26 -15.59
C SER A 307 3.23 -13.29 -14.30
N GLU A 308 3.88 -14.42 -13.98
CA GLU A 308 4.73 -14.56 -12.79
C GLU A 308 5.97 -13.67 -12.90
N LEU A 309 6.61 -13.63 -14.07
CA LEU A 309 7.75 -12.77 -14.33
C LEU A 309 7.40 -11.29 -14.11
N ILE A 310 6.29 -10.80 -14.67
CA ILE A 310 5.85 -9.41 -14.49
C ILE A 310 5.56 -9.10 -13.02
N ASN A 311 4.87 -10.00 -12.31
CA ASN A 311 4.59 -9.82 -10.90
C ASN A 311 5.88 -9.81 -10.06
N ASN A 312 6.86 -10.64 -10.40
CA ASN A 312 8.18 -10.66 -9.75
C ASN A 312 8.92 -9.34 -9.98
N VAL A 313 8.89 -8.80 -11.21
CA VAL A 313 9.51 -7.51 -11.53
C VAL A 313 8.84 -6.37 -10.76
N GLU A 314 7.50 -6.33 -10.70
CA GLU A 314 6.76 -5.32 -9.94
C GLU A 314 7.10 -5.37 -8.44
N LEU A 315 7.08 -6.57 -7.86
CA LEU A 315 7.40 -6.78 -6.45
C LEU A 315 8.81 -6.29 -6.10
N LEU A 316 9.81 -6.69 -6.90
CA LEU A 316 11.20 -6.28 -6.68
C LEU A 316 11.39 -4.77 -6.88
N THR A 317 10.70 -4.17 -7.85
CA THR A 317 10.70 -2.72 -8.06
C THR A 317 10.14 -1.97 -6.86
N LYS A 318 9.08 -2.51 -6.23
CA LYS A 318 8.49 -1.92 -5.02
C LYS A 318 9.43 -1.94 -3.82
N LEU A 319 10.24 -2.99 -3.69
CA LEU A 319 11.20 -3.13 -2.60
C LEU A 319 12.48 -2.30 -2.81
N ALA A 320 12.75 -1.86 -4.05
CA ALA A 320 13.97 -1.16 -4.42
C ALA A 320 14.02 0.32 -3.98
N VAL A 321 13.02 0.77 -3.21
CA VAL A 321 12.97 2.13 -2.66
C VAL A 321 13.88 2.26 -1.46
N VAL A 322 14.83 3.19 -1.53
CA VAL A 322 15.73 3.51 -0.42
C VAL A 322 15.33 4.88 0.14
N SER A 323 15.37 5.03 1.47
CA SER A 323 15.16 6.32 2.11
C SER A 323 16.19 7.36 1.60
N GLY A 324 15.71 8.56 1.31
CA GLY A 324 16.32 9.52 0.37
C GLY A 324 17.67 10.15 0.74
N ASP A 325 18.38 9.70 1.77
CA ASP A 325 19.57 10.41 2.26
C ASP A 325 20.93 9.80 1.83
N ASP A 326 20.96 8.66 1.14
CA ASP A 326 22.25 8.01 0.82
C ASP A 326 22.68 8.19 -0.64
N ASN A 327 23.64 9.10 -0.84
CA ASN A 327 24.48 9.23 -2.05
C ASN A 327 25.46 8.05 -2.22
N GLY A 328 24.96 6.82 -2.15
CA GLY A 328 25.74 5.59 -2.40
C GLY A 328 25.78 5.20 -3.88
N HIS A 329 26.90 4.60 -4.31
CA HIS A 329 27.06 3.96 -5.62
C HIS A 329 26.09 2.76 -5.80
N ASP A 330 25.68 2.48 -7.04
CA ASP A 330 24.68 1.46 -7.41
C ASP A 330 24.92 0.08 -6.79
N HIS A 331 26.17 -0.38 -6.72
CA HIS A 331 26.53 -1.68 -6.14
C HIS A 331 26.26 -1.78 -4.63
N ILE A 332 26.43 -0.68 -3.89
CA ILE A 332 26.14 -0.61 -2.45
C ILE A 332 24.62 -0.70 -2.25
N GLN A 333 23.85 -0.01 -3.07
CA GLN A 333 22.38 0.00 -3.00
C GLN A 333 21.80 -1.36 -3.38
N ALA A 334 22.34 -2.01 -4.42
CA ALA A 334 21.97 -3.38 -4.80
C ALA A 334 22.23 -4.40 -3.67
N LYS A 335 23.38 -4.29 -2.98
CA LYS A 335 23.71 -5.15 -1.84
C LYS A 335 22.76 -4.92 -0.66
N ARG A 336 22.43 -3.66 -0.36
CA ARG A 336 21.47 -3.29 0.71
C ARG A 336 20.08 -3.81 0.42
N PHE A 337 19.61 -3.62 -0.80
CA PHE A 337 18.35 -4.17 -1.28
C PHE A 337 18.28 -5.68 -1.11
N SER A 338 19.35 -6.40 -1.50
CA SER A 338 19.44 -7.85 -1.28
C SER A 338 19.38 -8.23 0.19
N GLN A 339 20.12 -7.54 1.07
CA GLN A 339 20.11 -7.85 2.50
C GLN A 339 18.72 -7.61 3.10
N LEU A 340 18.06 -6.50 2.76
CA LEU A 340 16.71 -6.18 3.20
C LEU A 340 15.71 -7.26 2.79
N ILE A 341 15.81 -7.74 1.55
CA ILE A 341 14.98 -8.82 1.03
C ILE A 341 15.24 -10.11 1.80
N GLN A 342 16.50 -10.50 1.98
CA GLN A 342 16.86 -11.72 2.71
C GLN A 342 16.39 -11.69 4.16
N ASP A 343 16.54 -10.54 4.83
CA ASP A 343 16.08 -10.34 6.20
C ASP A 343 14.55 -10.47 6.28
N LEU A 344 13.83 -9.87 5.32
CA LEU A 344 12.38 -9.99 5.19
C LEU A 344 11.95 -11.44 4.92
N CYS A 345 12.60 -12.16 4.00
CA CYS A 345 12.35 -13.59 3.76
C CYS A 345 12.51 -14.39 5.04
N PHE A 346 13.67 -14.21 5.68
CA PHE A 346 14.04 -14.95 6.88
C PHE A 346 12.99 -14.71 7.98
N ILE A 347 12.58 -13.45 8.20
CA ILE A 347 11.63 -13.10 9.26
C ILE A 347 10.25 -13.63 8.94
N VAL A 348 9.81 -13.55 7.69
CA VAL A 348 8.53 -14.11 7.26
C VAL A 348 8.50 -15.61 7.50
N ASP A 349 9.52 -16.35 7.07
CA ASP A 349 9.62 -17.80 7.28
C ASP A 349 9.69 -18.13 8.78
N TYR A 350 10.52 -17.40 9.53
CA TYR A 350 10.62 -17.55 10.97
C TYR A 350 9.28 -17.31 11.67
N ALA A 351 8.56 -16.26 11.31
CA ALA A 351 7.26 -15.94 11.90
C ALA A 351 6.23 -17.02 11.59
N VAL A 352 6.19 -17.52 10.34
CA VAL A 352 5.34 -18.64 9.94
C VAL A 352 5.67 -19.88 10.78
N ASP A 353 6.94 -20.28 10.86
CA ASP A 353 7.36 -21.49 11.57
C ASP A 353 7.19 -21.40 13.10
N ASN A 354 7.27 -20.20 13.69
CA ASN A 354 7.11 -20.00 15.13
C ASN A 354 5.67 -19.66 15.53
N SER A 355 4.81 -19.33 14.57
CA SER A 355 3.37 -19.17 14.78
C SER A 355 2.60 -20.50 14.81
N ASN A 356 3.28 -21.65 14.67
CA ASN A 356 2.72 -23.02 14.55
C ASN A 356 1.63 -23.40 15.59
N TYR A 357 1.54 -22.70 16.73
CA TYR A 357 0.43 -22.84 17.68
C TYR A 357 -0.93 -22.36 17.14
N ILE A 358 -0.96 -21.68 15.99
CA ILE A 358 -2.15 -21.09 15.38
C ILE A 358 -2.66 -21.91 14.16
N VAL A 359 -1.96 -22.94 13.68
CA VAL A 359 -2.25 -23.53 12.35
C VAL A 359 -2.43 -25.07 12.33
N LYS A 360 -3.67 -25.51 12.12
CA LYS A 360 -4.05 -26.79 11.48
C LYS A 360 -5.07 -26.50 10.37
N LEU A 361 -4.61 -26.19 9.17
CA LEU A 361 -5.38 -26.12 7.92
C LEU A 361 -4.45 -26.61 6.79
N ASP A 362 -4.99 -26.76 5.59
CA ASP A 362 -4.23 -27.12 4.39
C ASP A 362 -2.94 -26.28 4.27
N ARG A 363 -1.81 -26.96 4.13
CA ARG A 363 -0.48 -26.46 4.50
C ARG A 363 0.01 -25.37 3.55
N GLU A 364 -0.42 -25.37 2.30
CA GLU A 364 0.10 -24.47 1.26
C GLU A 364 -0.63 -23.12 1.27
N GLN A 365 -1.95 -23.10 1.11
CA GLN A 365 -2.72 -21.85 1.09
C GLN A 365 -2.57 -21.03 2.39
N SER A 366 -2.53 -21.71 3.55
CA SER A 366 -2.32 -21.05 4.84
C SER A 366 -0.92 -20.43 4.94
N LYS A 367 0.10 -21.06 4.36
CA LYS A 367 1.46 -20.51 4.33
C LYS A 367 1.52 -19.30 3.42
N SER A 368 0.94 -19.37 2.22
CA SER A 368 0.94 -18.25 1.28
C SER A 368 0.22 -17.01 1.86
N PHE A 369 -0.91 -17.20 2.57
CA PHE A 369 -1.58 -16.10 3.28
C PHE A 369 -0.70 -15.46 4.36
N ALA A 370 -0.08 -16.29 5.20
CA ALA A 370 0.77 -15.80 6.28
C ALA A 370 1.98 -15.05 5.69
N LYS A 371 2.63 -15.59 4.66
CA LYS A 371 3.74 -14.93 3.95
C LYS A 371 3.35 -13.56 3.40
N SER A 372 2.22 -13.49 2.69
CA SER A 372 1.71 -12.22 2.15
C SER A 372 1.38 -11.20 3.26
N THR A 373 0.78 -11.67 4.36
CA THR A 373 0.41 -10.81 5.50
C THR A 373 1.65 -10.21 6.16
N PHE A 374 2.62 -11.06 6.58
CA PHE A 374 3.85 -10.58 7.21
C PHE A 374 4.68 -9.69 6.27
N TYR A 375 4.77 -10.04 4.99
CA TYR A 375 5.45 -9.22 4.00
C TYR A 375 4.86 -7.81 3.94
N SER A 376 3.54 -7.70 3.86
CA SER A 376 2.85 -6.41 3.74
C SER A 376 3.11 -5.53 4.97
N CYS A 377 2.97 -6.09 6.17
CA CYS A 377 3.12 -5.33 7.43
C CYS A 377 4.57 -4.92 7.73
N LEU A 378 5.57 -5.70 7.28
CA LEU A 378 6.98 -5.49 7.59
C LEU A 378 7.75 -4.72 6.50
N SER A 379 7.26 -4.71 5.27
CA SER A 379 7.93 -4.03 4.15
C SER A 379 8.14 -2.53 4.40
N GLU A 380 7.10 -1.82 4.84
CA GLU A 380 7.17 -0.38 5.06
C GLU A 380 8.10 0.02 6.23
N PRO A 381 8.01 -0.57 7.45
CA PRO A 381 8.97 -0.28 8.52
C PRO A 381 10.43 -0.53 8.13
N LEU A 382 10.69 -1.52 7.28
CA LEU A 382 12.04 -1.86 6.83
C LEU A 382 12.60 -0.83 5.85
N ILE A 383 11.78 -0.27 4.96
CA ILE A 383 12.18 0.77 3.98
C ILE A 383 12.64 2.06 4.67
N TYR A 384 12.05 2.42 5.81
CA TYR A 384 12.35 3.67 6.51
C TYR A 384 13.48 3.58 7.55
N LEU A 385 14.23 2.48 7.64
CA LEU A 385 15.40 2.37 8.52
C LEU A 385 16.53 3.28 8.01
N ARG A 386 17.08 4.15 8.87
CA ARG A 386 18.23 5.01 8.51
C ARG A 386 19.54 4.23 8.67
N GLN A 387 20.53 4.57 7.86
CA GLN A 387 21.87 3.95 7.91
C GLN A 387 22.57 4.12 9.27
N SER A 388 22.31 5.21 9.99
CA SER A 388 22.89 5.49 11.32
C SER A 388 22.34 4.60 12.42
N ASP A 389 21.22 3.91 12.21
CA ASP A 389 20.56 3.03 13.18
C ASP A 389 21.27 1.66 13.23
N THR A 390 22.59 1.73 13.36
CA THR A 390 23.63 0.75 12.99
C THR A 390 23.58 -0.61 13.69
N ASP A 391 22.54 -0.92 14.47
CA ASP A 391 22.36 -2.27 15.02
C ASP A 391 20.89 -2.67 15.32
N LEU A 392 19.92 -2.20 14.52
CA LEU A 392 18.56 -2.78 14.50
C LEU A 392 18.56 -4.13 13.76
N SER A 393 19.25 -5.12 14.35
CA SER A 393 19.42 -6.46 13.77
C SER A 393 18.09 -7.21 13.57
N VAL A 394 18.09 -8.16 12.64
CA VAL A 394 17.10 -9.26 12.50
C VAL A 394 16.71 -9.87 13.87
N LYS A 395 17.59 -9.83 14.87
CA LYS A 395 17.30 -10.29 16.24
C LYS A 395 16.21 -9.47 16.94
N HIS A 396 16.16 -8.15 16.75
CA HIS A 396 15.11 -7.31 17.33
C HIS A 396 13.76 -7.59 16.67
N LEU A 397 13.72 -7.76 15.35
CA LEU A 397 12.51 -8.17 14.63
C LEU A 397 12.01 -9.54 15.08
N LYS A 398 12.91 -10.53 15.20
CA LYS A 398 12.60 -11.85 15.79
C LYS A 398 12.02 -11.72 17.19
N MET A 399 12.64 -10.89 18.03
CA MET A 399 12.17 -10.65 19.39
C MET A 399 10.77 -10.03 19.39
N CYS A 400 10.52 -9.00 18.58
CA CYS A 400 9.20 -8.39 18.43
C CYS A 400 8.15 -9.41 18.00
N ASN A 401 8.46 -10.26 17.01
CA ASN A 401 7.57 -11.32 16.55
C ASN A 401 7.29 -12.34 17.66
N ASN A 402 8.31 -12.77 18.40
CA ASN A 402 8.14 -13.73 19.50
C ASN A 402 7.31 -13.15 20.64
N ILE A 403 7.50 -11.87 20.97
CA ILE A 403 6.69 -11.18 21.97
C ILE A 403 5.23 -11.11 21.50
N ALA A 404 4.98 -10.75 20.23
CA ALA A 404 3.64 -10.72 19.66
C ALA A 404 2.96 -12.10 19.70
N VAL A 405 3.66 -13.15 19.25
CA VAL A 405 3.18 -14.54 19.33
C VAL A 405 2.87 -14.94 20.76
N TYR A 406 3.75 -14.64 21.72
CA TYR A 406 3.55 -14.98 23.13
C TYR A 406 2.32 -14.27 23.72
N LEU A 407 2.17 -12.97 23.46
CA LEU A 407 1.05 -12.18 23.97
C LEU A 407 -0.30 -12.68 23.43
N LEU A 408 -0.33 -13.07 22.15
CA LEU A 408 -1.52 -13.65 21.50
C LEU A 408 -1.77 -15.13 21.85
N SER A 409 -0.80 -15.82 22.46
CA SER A 409 -0.93 -17.23 22.83
C SER A 409 -1.77 -17.46 24.10
N GLU A 410 -2.29 -18.68 24.23
CA GLU A 410 -3.00 -19.16 25.43
C GLU A 410 -2.07 -19.61 26.57
N GLN A 411 -0.74 -19.39 26.45
CA GLN A 411 0.21 -19.77 27.50
C GLN A 411 -0.02 -18.94 28.78
N SER A 412 0.43 -19.42 29.94
CA SER A 412 0.31 -18.64 31.18
C SER A 412 0.90 -17.23 31.04
N ALA A 413 0.21 -16.23 31.61
CA ALA A 413 0.70 -14.86 31.71
C ALA A 413 1.93 -14.74 32.63
N PHE A 414 2.12 -15.71 33.54
CA PHE A 414 3.31 -15.79 34.36
C PHE A 414 4.41 -16.55 33.61
N ASN A 415 5.50 -15.85 33.26
CA ASN A 415 6.68 -16.43 32.64
C ASN A 415 7.94 -15.76 33.23
N ASP A 416 8.78 -16.51 33.96
CA ASP A 416 9.93 -15.93 34.66
C ASP A 416 10.91 -15.19 33.74
N VAL A 417 11.09 -15.65 32.50
CA VAL A 417 12.00 -15.01 31.53
C VAL A 417 11.40 -13.69 31.03
N MET A 418 10.12 -13.67 30.70
CA MET A 418 9.43 -12.47 30.21
C MET A 418 9.21 -11.45 31.33
N ASN A 419 8.86 -11.92 32.53
CA ASN A 419 8.70 -11.11 33.74
C ASN A 419 10.00 -10.41 34.11
N ARG A 420 11.13 -11.13 34.08
CA ARG A 420 12.47 -10.54 34.30
C ARG A 420 12.83 -9.47 33.25
N ASN A 421 12.27 -9.55 32.06
CA ASN A 421 12.45 -8.58 30.98
C ASN A 421 11.41 -7.43 31.00
N GLY A 422 10.55 -7.37 32.03
CA GLY A 422 9.62 -6.27 32.28
C GLY A 422 8.18 -6.52 31.83
N MET A 423 7.82 -7.71 31.33
CA MET A 423 6.43 -8.03 30.97
C MET A 423 5.66 -8.50 32.20
N LEU A 424 4.86 -7.62 32.79
CA LEU A 424 4.11 -7.95 34.00
C LEU A 424 2.86 -8.82 33.68
N PRO A 425 2.57 -9.86 34.47
CA PRO A 425 1.41 -10.74 34.25
C PRO A 425 0.08 -10.00 34.13
N GLU A 426 -0.12 -8.95 34.92
CA GLU A 426 -1.34 -8.14 34.93
C GLU A 426 -1.54 -7.42 33.59
N GLN A 427 -0.47 -6.92 32.99
CA GLN A 427 -0.51 -6.23 31.70
C GLN A 427 -0.76 -7.21 30.55
N ILE A 428 -0.20 -8.43 30.64
CA ILE A 428 -0.47 -9.50 29.69
C ILE A 428 -1.95 -9.89 29.76
N GLN A 429 -2.52 -10.00 30.96
CA GLN A 429 -3.94 -10.29 31.14
C GLN A 429 -4.82 -9.17 30.57
N GLN A 430 -4.47 -7.91 30.79
CA GLN A 430 -5.20 -6.77 30.21
C GLN A 430 -5.15 -6.79 28.67
N PHE A 431 -3.99 -7.07 28.07
CA PHE A 431 -3.86 -7.25 26.63
C PHE A 431 -4.78 -8.36 26.12
N ARG A 432 -4.75 -9.52 26.77
CA ARG A 432 -5.56 -10.68 26.36
C ARG A 432 -7.04 -10.44 26.53
N HIS A 433 -7.44 -9.67 27.54
CA HIS A 433 -8.82 -9.23 27.67
C HIS A 433 -9.26 -8.37 26.48
N SER A 434 -8.47 -7.37 26.07
CA SER A 434 -8.75 -6.56 24.87
C SER A 434 -8.78 -7.41 23.60
N ARG A 435 -7.91 -8.42 23.49
CA ARG A 435 -7.90 -9.42 22.41
C ARG A 435 -9.20 -10.24 22.41
N ASP A 436 -9.63 -10.72 23.57
CA ASP A 436 -10.83 -11.54 23.67
C ASP A 436 -12.07 -10.74 23.30
N VAL A 437 -12.14 -9.46 23.68
CA VAL A 437 -13.17 -8.54 23.18
C VAL A 437 -13.09 -8.43 21.65
N ALA A 438 -11.90 -8.23 21.09
CA ALA A 438 -11.72 -8.12 19.64
C ALA A 438 -12.12 -9.39 18.87
N PHE A 439 -11.79 -10.56 19.39
CA PHE A 439 -11.98 -11.83 18.70
C PHE A 439 -13.35 -12.45 18.97
N SER A 440 -13.94 -12.24 20.16
CA SER A 440 -15.28 -12.73 20.53
C SER A 440 -16.38 -12.19 19.63
N VAL A 441 -16.18 -11.00 19.07
CA VAL A 441 -17.10 -10.39 18.11
C VAL A 441 -17.23 -11.21 16.80
N ASN A 442 -16.31 -12.15 16.52
CA ASN A 442 -16.20 -12.87 15.25
C ASN A 442 -16.04 -14.41 15.39
N ALA A 443 -16.30 -14.98 16.56
CA ALA A 443 -15.83 -16.32 16.95
C ALA A 443 -16.73 -17.51 16.57
N SER A 444 -17.16 -17.64 15.30
CA SER A 444 -17.92 -18.82 14.86
C SER A 444 -17.08 -19.91 14.17
N ASN A 445 -15.85 -19.62 13.73
CA ASN A 445 -15.00 -20.59 13.01
C ASN A 445 -13.49 -20.41 13.30
N PRO A 446 -12.72 -21.49 13.56
CA PRO A 446 -11.26 -21.46 13.66
C PRO A 446 -10.53 -20.78 12.49
N LEU A 447 -11.04 -20.85 11.25
CA LEU A 447 -10.50 -20.13 10.09
C LEU A 447 -10.59 -18.62 10.31
N THR A 448 -11.75 -18.14 10.77
CA THR A 448 -12.00 -16.72 11.08
C THR A 448 -11.07 -16.23 12.18
N VAL A 449 -10.87 -17.01 13.24
CA VAL A 449 -9.92 -16.67 14.33
C VAL A 449 -8.49 -16.49 13.79
N ARG A 450 -8.06 -17.28 12.80
CA ARG A 450 -6.72 -17.14 12.20
C ARG A 450 -6.59 -15.92 11.31
N GLN A 451 -7.62 -15.61 10.55
CA GLN A 451 -7.66 -14.41 9.71
C GLN A 451 -7.65 -13.12 10.56
N LEU A 452 -7.87 -13.21 11.88
CA LEU A 452 -7.69 -12.13 12.84
C LEU A 452 -6.31 -12.22 13.53
N ALA A 453 -5.92 -13.41 13.99
CA ALA A 453 -4.69 -13.61 14.76
C ALA A 453 -3.42 -13.33 13.95
N LEU A 454 -3.30 -13.85 12.72
CA LEU A 454 -2.10 -13.65 11.89
C LEU A 454 -1.87 -12.17 11.55
N PRO A 455 -2.86 -11.41 11.05
CA PRO A 455 -2.71 -9.97 10.89
C PRO A 455 -2.39 -9.24 12.20
N THR A 456 -2.99 -9.65 13.32
CA THR A 456 -2.68 -9.05 14.63
C THR A 456 -1.23 -9.26 15.04
N ILE A 457 -0.65 -10.47 14.82
CA ILE A 457 0.78 -10.71 15.05
C ILE A 457 1.63 -9.82 14.14
N ALA A 458 1.31 -9.78 12.84
CA ALA A 458 2.10 -9.05 11.87
C ALA A 458 2.10 -7.52 12.12
N GLU A 459 0.92 -6.93 12.33
CA GLU A 459 0.77 -5.50 12.61
C GLU A 459 1.37 -5.11 13.96
N PHE A 460 1.19 -5.95 14.98
CA PHE A 460 1.79 -5.68 16.29
C PHE A 460 3.31 -5.81 16.26
N THR A 461 3.85 -6.80 15.52
CA THR A 461 5.30 -6.90 15.27
C THR A 461 5.84 -5.64 14.60
N SER A 462 5.12 -5.12 13.60
CA SER A 462 5.44 -3.88 12.91
C SER A 462 5.45 -2.67 13.85
N VAL A 463 4.43 -2.53 14.71
CA VAL A 463 4.36 -1.48 15.75
C VAL A 463 5.53 -1.59 16.73
N LEU A 464 5.78 -2.77 17.29
CA LEU A 464 6.88 -2.98 18.23
C LEU A 464 8.22 -2.64 17.60
N PHE A 465 8.42 -3.05 16.36
CA PHE A 465 9.65 -2.74 15.62
C PHE A 465 9.81 -1.24 15.37
N GLU A 466 8.76 -0.54 14.95
CA GLU A 466 8.80 0.91 14.75
C GLU A 466 9.14 1.64 16.06
N THR A 467 8.60 1.16 17.19
CA THR A 467 8.90 1.75 18.50
C THR A 467 10.36 1.55 18.94
N GLN A 468 11.09 0.61 18.33
CA GLN A 468 12.52 0.42 18.60
C GLN A 468 13.41 1.54 18.07
N ARG A 469 12.94 2.31 17.09
CA ARG A 469 13.70 3.44 16.54
C ARG A 469 13.96 4.52 17.58
N TYR A 470 13.18 4.53 18.66
CA TYR A 470 13.37 5.43 19.77
C TYR A 470 12.78 4.80 21.03
N THR A 471 13.59 4.00 21.70
CA THR A 471 13.14 3.29 22.89
C THR A 471 13.15 4.14 24.15
N TRP A 472 13.66 5.38 24.13
CA TRP A 472 13.93 6.14 25.36
C TRP A 472 14.78 5.36 26.38
N GLY A 473 15.53 4.35 25.95
CA GLY A 473 16.24 3.41 26.83
C GLY A 473 15.35 2.34 27.50
N ILE A 474 14.12 2.17 27.04
CA ILE A 474 13.13 1.20 27.55
C ILE A 474 13.24 -0.11 26.77
N SER A 475 13.24 -1.24 27.47
CA SER A 475 13.11 -2.56 26.84
C SER A 475 11.81 -2.67 26.05
N THR A 476 11.87 -3.10 24.79
CA THR A 476 10.68 -3.41 23.96
C THR A 476 9.68 -4.31 24.67
N ALA A 477 10.20 -5.27 25.45
CA ALA A 477 9.38 -6.24 26.16
C ALA A 477 8.48 -5.53 27.18
N TYR A 478 8.97 -4.50 27.86
CA TYR A 478 8.19 -3.73 28.84
C TYR A 478 7.01 -3.00 28.19
N LEU A 479 7.22 -2.42 27.00
CA LEU A 479 6.21 -1.65 26.29
C LEU A 479 5.15 -2.53 25.63
N ALA A 480 5.52 -3.76 25.27
CA ALA A 480 4.73 -4.56 24.36
C ALA A 480 3.29 -4.82 24.83
N PRO A 481 3.03 -5.32 26.05
CA PRO A 481 1.66 -5.55 26.50
C PRO A 481 0.78 -4.29 26.46
N LYS A 482 1.35 -3.13 26.83
CA LYS A 482 0.66 -1.84 26.81
C LYS A 482 0.35 -1.37 25.39
N LEU A 483 1.36 -1.34 24.52
CA LEU A 483 1.20 -0.95 23.10
C LEU A 483 0.23 -1.88 22.37
N GLY A 484 0.32 -3.18 22.63
CA GLY A 484 -0.60 -4.17 22.08
C GLY A 484 -2.03 -3.94 22.56
N LYS A 485 -2.22 -3.59 23.84
CA LYS A 485 -3.55 -3.28 24.38
C LYS A 485 -4.12 -2.04 23.71
N TYR A 486 -3.33 -0.97 23.59
CA TYR A 486 -3.76 0.27 22.95
C TYR A 486 -4.15 0.04 21.49
N LEU A 487 -3.35 -0.74 20.76
CA LEU A 487 -3.64 -1.13 19.38
C LEU A 487 -4.98 -1.87 19.27
N LEU A 488 -5.24 -2.84 20.16
CA LEU A 488 -6.48 -3.61 20.16
C LEU A 488 -7.69 -2.79 20.59
N ASP A 489 -7.56 -1.93 21.60
CA ASP A 489 -8.63 -1.04 22.06
C ASP A 489 -9.04 -0.06 20.94
N ALA A 490 -8.06 0.54 20.25
CA ALA A 490 -8.30 1.37 19.07
C ALA A 490 -8.92 0.58 17.91
N THR A 491 -8.40 -0.62 17.63
CA THR A 491 -8.93 -1.50 16.58
C THR A 491 -10.40 -1.83 16.83
N ASN A 492 -10.77 -2.13 18.08
CA ASN A 492 -12.15 -2.42 18.47
C ASN A 492 -13.06 -1.21 18.25
N LYS A 493 -12.59 -0.02 18.63
CA LYS A 493 -13.33 1.23 18.44
C LYS A 493 -13.59 1.51 16.95
N VAL A 494 -12.56 1.40 16.12
CA VAL A 494 -12.68 1.58 14.66
C VAL A 494 -13.57 0.51 14.04
N TYR A 495 -13.39 -0.75 14.45
CA TYR A 495 -14.20 -1.87 13.99
C TYR A 495 -15.69 -1.67 14.26
N LEU A 496 -16.06 -1.27 15.49
CA LEU A 496 -17.46 -1.03 15.86
C LEU A 496 -18.08 0.08 15.01
N SER A 497 -17.36 1.21 14.85
CA SER A 497 -17.80 2.31 13.99
C SER A 497 -17.98 1.89 12.53
N CYS A 498 -17.08 1.05 11.99
CA CYS A 498 -17.18 0.55 10.62
C CYS A 498 -18.30 -0.48 10.46
N ARG A 499 -18.49 -1.38 11.43
CA ARG A 499 -19.51 -2.43 11.38
C ARG A 499 -20.92 -1.86 11.40
N GLU A 500 -21.17 -0.80 12.17
CA GLU A 500 -22.48 -0.13 12.20
C GLU A 500 -22.90 0.43 10.83
N ARG A 501 -21.93 0.73 9.96
CA ARG A 501 -22.12 1.42 8.69
C ARG A 501 -22.02 0.52 7.46
N ASN A 502 -21.65 -0.75 7.60
CA ASN A 502 -21.27 -1.59 6.46
C ASN A 502 -21.85 -3.02 6.50
N GLN A 503 -22.24 -3.51 5.32
CA GLN A 503 -22.54 -4.92 5.07
C GLN A 503 -21.29 -5.56 4.42
N SER A 504 -20.32 -5.98 5.22
CA SER A 504 -19.10 -6.67 4.76
C SER A 504 -18.67 -7.75 5.76
N SER A 505 -17.76 -8.64 5.36
CA SER A 505 -17.28 -9.68 6.27
C SER A 505 -16.61 -9.07 7.49
N SER A 506 -17.01 -9.49 8.69
CA SER A 506 -16.47 -8.93 9.93
C SER A 506 -14.95 -9.08 10.03
N THR A 507 -14.38 -10.13 9.44
CA THR A 507 -12.94 -10.34 9.36
C THR A 507 -12.22 -9.28 8.55
N SER A 508 -12.75 -8.92 7.37
CA SER A 508 -12.12 -7.92 6.51
C SER A 508 -12.25 -6.50 7.09
N ILE A 509 -13.36 -6.20 7.78
CA ILE A 509 -13.53 -4.96 8.54
C ILE A 509 -12.51 -4.88 9.68
N TYR A 510 -12.33 -5.97 10.45
CA TYR A 510 -11.33 -5.99 11.53
C TYR A 510 -9.92 -5.77 10.99
N ARG A 511 -9.54 -6.45 9.90
CA ARG A 511 -8.21 -6.31 9.30
C ARG A 511 -7.94 -4.87 8.86
N ALA A 512 -8.89 -4.22 8.20
CA ALA A 512 -8.75 -2.82 7.81
C ALA A 512 -8.69 -1.88 9.04
N SER A 513 -9.49 -2.18 10.08
CA SER A 513 -9.48 -1.40 11.33
C SER A 513 -8.14 -1.51 12.06
N LEU A 514 -7.54 -2.71 12.05
CA LEU A 514 -6.24 -2.99 12.63
C LEU A 514 -5.13 -2.29 11.84
N GLU A 515 -5.16 -2.36 10.51
CA GLU A 515 -4.21 -1.66 9.63
C GLU A 515 -4.25 -0.15 9.85
N ALA A 516 -5.45 0.46 9.87
CA ALA A 516 -5.62 1.88 10.15
C ALA A 516 -5.10 2.25 11.55
N SER A 517 -5.48 1.47 12.57
CA SER A 517 -5.06 1.71 13.97
C SER A 517 -3.54 1.59 14.15
N SER A 518 -2.91 0.61 13.49
CA SER A 518 -1.45 0.43 13.52
C SER A 518 -0.74 1.58 12.83
N GLN A 519 -1.27 2.05 11.70
CA GLN A 519 -0.69 3.14 10.92
C GLN A 519 -0.73 4.46 11.70
N VAL A 520 -1.85 4.78 12.34
CA VAL A 520 -1.97 5.96 13.22
C VAL A 520 -0.94 5.88 14.36
N MET A 521 -0.81 4.72 15.01
CA MET A 521 0.14 4.53 16.10
C MET A 521 1.59 4.73 15.64
N ARG A 522 1.99 4.06 14.55
CA ARG A 522 3.35 4.15 13.98
C ARG A 522 3.67 5.58 13.54
N THR A 523 2.71 6.27 12.92
CA THR A 523 2.88 7.66 12.46
C THR A 523 3.03 8.62 13.63
N LEU A 524 2.13 8.54 14.62
CA LEU A 524 2.21 9.38 15.82
C LEU A 524 3.53 9.16 16.56
N TRP A 525 3.93 7.89 16.74
CA TRP A 525 5.21 7.55 17.35
C TRP A 525 6.34 8.22 16.59
N ARG A 526 6.44 7.99 15.27
CA ARG A 526 7.50 8.57 14.42
C ARG A 526 7.56 10.09 14.47
N ASN A 527 6.42 10.77 14.49
CA ASN A 527 6.38 12.23 14.59
C ASN A 527 6.95 12.70 15.94
N LYS A 528 6.55 12.05 17.04
CA LYS A 528 7.04 12.35 18.39
C LYS A 528 8.53 12.05 18.55
N THR A 529 9.00 10.94 18.00
CA THR A 529 10.44 10.61 18.02
C THR A 529 11.24 11.67 17.27
N THR A 530 10.78 12.08 16.08
CA THR A 530 11.45 13.09 15.25
C THR A 530 11.48 14.46 15.95
N GLN A 531 10.35 14.91 16.51
CA GLN A 531 10.27 16.15 17.29
C GLN A 531 11.18 16.12 18.51
N SER A 532 11.20 15.00 19.25
CA SER A 532 12.05 14.86 20.43
C SER A 532 13.53 14.89 20.07
N LEU A 533 13.92 14.19 19.00
CA LEU A 533 15.31 14.14 18.52
C LEU A 533 15.82 15.51 18.08
N SER A 534 15.01 16.31 17.37
CA SER A 534 15.40 17.65 16.91
C SER A 534 15.60 18.67 18.02
N HIS A 535 15.00 18.43 19.20
CA HIS A 535 15.09 19.32 20.36
C HIS A 535 16.07 18.83 21.43
N SER A 536 16.66 17.63 21.28
CA SER A 536 17.53 17.06 22.30
C SER A 536 19.00 17.04 21.86
N ASN A 537 19.86 17.79 22.58
CA ASN A 537 21.32 17.67 22.49
C ASN A 537 21.87 16.39 23.16
N ARG A 538 21.03 15.37 23.38
CA ARG A 538 21.36 14.20 24.18
C ARG A 538 21.55 12.97 23.29
N SER A 539 22.72 12.35 23.38
CA SER A 539 22.99 11.03 22.83
C SER A 539 22.30 9.98 23.70
N TYR A 540 21.01 9.73 23.44
CA TYR A 540 20.19 8.80 24.23
C TYR A 540 20.41 7.32 23.89
N VAL A 541 21.54 6.98 23.25
CA VAL A 541 21.93 5.60 22.93
C VAL A 541 22.23 4.78 24.20
N THR A 542 22.24 5.40 25.39
CA THR A 542 22.45 4.70 26.67
C THR A 542 21.32 4.99 27.65
N GLY A 543 20.66 3.91 28.12
CA GLY A 543 19.48 3.97 28.98
C GLY A 543 19.68 4.77 30.26
N GLY A 544 18.87 5.81 30.42
CA GLY A 544 18.93 6.70 31.58
C GLY A 544 17.58 7.31 31.98
N ILE A 545 16.46 6.88 31.37
CA ILE A 545 15.13 7.38 31.73
C ILE A 545 14.55 6.47 32.83
N PRO A 546 14.20 7.03 34.02
CA PRO A 546 13.57 6.26 35.08
C PRO A 546 12.24 5.65 34.63
N ILE A 547 11.93 4.42 35.09
CA ILE A 547 10.69 3.70 34.75
C ILE A 547 9.43 4.56 34.98
N LYS A 548 9.43 5.42 36.00
CA LYS A 548 8.31 6.33 36.29
C LYS A 548 8.10 7.38 35.18
N GLU A 549 9.16 8.03 34.72
CA GLU A 549 9.11 9.00 33.62
C GLU A 549 8.71 8.30 32.31
N CYS A 550 9.19 7.06 32.10
CA CYS A 550 8.75 6.22 31.00
C CYS A 550 7.24 5.96 31.02
N LEU A 551 6.68 5.63 32.20
CA LEU A 551 5.25 5.40 32.37
C LEU A 551 4.44 6.66 32.05
N GLU A 552 4.88 7.83 32.51
CA GLU A 552 4.24 9.11 32.22
C GLU A 552 4.23 9.42 30.71
N ILE A 553 5.35 9.18 30.02
CA ILE A 553 5.44 9.34 28.55
C ILE A 553 4.47 8.37 27.84
N ILE A 554 4.43 7.10 28.25
CA ILE A 554 3.55 6.10 27.62
C ILE A 554 2.07 6.40 27.85
N ASP A 555 1.70 6.83 29.05
CA ASP A 555 0.31 7.12 29.39
C ASP A 555 -0.14 8.41 28.70
N SER A 556 0.74 9.42 28.56
CA SER A 556 0.46 10.59 27.71
C SER A 556 0.30 10.21 26.23
N PHE A 557 1.14 9.31 25.72
CA PHE A 557 1.04 8.80 24.36
C PHE A 557 -0.29 8.07 24.12
N GLN A 558 -0.79 7.31 25.11
CA GLN A 558 -2.09 6.64 24.98
C GLN A 558 -3.22 7.63 24.74
N VAL A 559 -3.29 8.71 25.54
CA VAL A 559 -4.34 9.72 25.42
C VAL A 559 -4.29 10.37 24.06
N GLU A 560 -3.09 10.79 23.63
CA GLU A 560 -2.91 11.39 22.30
C GLU A 560 -3.25 10.41 21.17
N TYR A 561 -2.84 9.15 21.29
CA TYR A 561 -3.16 8.12 20.31
C TYR A 561 -4.67 7.90 20.18
N MET A 562 -5.39 7.78 21.30
CA MET A 562 -6.83 7.61 21.27
C MET A 562 -7.55 8.85 20.73
N ASN A 563 -7.06 10.06 21.04
CA ASN A 563 -7.59 11.29 20.45
C ASN A 563 -7.39 11.33 18.92
N GLN A 564 -6.25 10.85 18.42
CA GLN A 564 -6.02 10.73 16.97
C GLN A 564 -6.93 9.69 16.32
N ILE A 565 -7.26 8.60 17.02
CA ILE A 565 -8.26 7.63 16.55
C ILE A 565 -9.67 8.26 16.50
N ASP A 566 -10.03 9.08 17.49
CA ASP A 566 -11.30 9.82 17.49
C ASP A 566 -11.40 10.83 16.35
N GLU A 567 -10.34 11.61 16.14
CA GLU A 567 -10.24 12.55 15.01
C GLU A 567 -10.37 11.80 13.68
N MET A 568 -9.63 10.70 13.49
CA MET A 568 -9.72 9.88 12.29
C MET A 568 -11.16 9.37 12.03
N LEU A 569 -11.88 8.92 13.07
CA LEU A 569 -13.26 8.47 12.90
C LEU A 569 -14.22 9.63 12.58
N TYR A 570 -14.01 10.79 13.21
CA TYR A 570 -14.78 12.00 12.95
C TYR A 570 -14.58 12.49 11.50
N GLN A 571 -13.34 12.63 11.07
CA GLN A 571 -13.00 13.05 9.71
C GLN A 571 -13.44 12.03 8.66
N SER A 572 -13.35 10.72 8.97
CA SER A 572 -13.89 9.67 8.11
C SER A 572 -15.40 9.80 7.93
N SER A 573 -16.12 10.23 8.97
CA SER A 573 -17.56 10.48 8.87
C SER A 573 -17.88 11.71 8.03
N LYS A 574 -17.10 12.80 8.17
CA LYS A 574 -17.24 13.99 7.34
C LYS A 574 -17.00 13.69 5.86
N LEU A 575 -15.87 13.04 5.56
CA LEU A 575 -15.52 12.66 4.19
C LEU A 575 -16.57 11.71 3.59
N GLN A 576 -17.12 10.78 4.37
CA GLN A 576 -18.22 9.92 3.94
C GLN A 576 -19.43 10.75 3.49
N ASN A 577 -19.87 11.72 4.30
CA ASN A 577 -21.02 12.55 3.96
C ASN A 577 -20.79 13.30 2.65
N CYS A 578 -19.62 13.94 2.48
CA CYS A 578 -19.26 14.62 1.23
C CYS A 578 -19.28 13.66 0.03
N ILE A 579 -18.78 12.43 0.19
CA ILE A 579 -18.73 11.44 -0.89
C ILE A 579 -20.12 10.90 -1.23
N ASP A 580 -20.97 10.65 -0.23
CA ASP A 580 -22.33 10.15 -0.43
C ASP A 580 -23.21 11.20 -1.13
N GLU A 581 -23.07 12.47 -0.77
CA GLU A 581 -23.74 13.59 -1.44
C GLU A 581 -23.38 13.66 -2.93
N VAL A 582 -22.08 13.58 -3.22
CA VAL A 582 -21.56 13.80 -4.57
C VAL A 582 -21.77 12.58 -5.48
N TYR A 583 -21.53 11.35 -4.99
CA TYR A 583 -21.80 10.15 -5.78
C TYR A 583 -23.30 9.82 -5.91
N GLY A 584 -24.13 10.17 -4.92
CA GLY A 584 -25.58 10.05 -5.03
C GLY A 584 -26.14 10.86 -6.20
N GLN A 585 -25.70 12.13 -6.33
CA GLN A 585 -26.10 13.01 -7.43
C GLN A 585 -25.57 12.54 -8.80
N SER A 586 -24.36 11.98 -8.85
CA SER A 586 -23.76 11.46 -10.08
C SER A 586 -24.44 10.19 -10.62
N ASP A 587 -25.07 9.39 -9.77
CA ASP A 587 -25.73 8.13 -10.16
C ASP A 587 -27.18 8.31 -10.62
N GLU A 588 -27.86 9.36 -10.15
CA GLU A 588 -29.24 9.70 -10.55
C GLU A 588 -29.33 10.45 -11.88
N TYR A 589 -28.20 10.89 -12.44
CA TYR A 589 -28.17 11.61 -13.70
C TYR A 589 -28.33 10.64 -14.89
N ASP A 590 -29.55 10.54 -15.42
CA ASP A 590 -29.90 9.73 -16.59
C ASP A 590 -29.34 10.35 -17.89
N TYR A 591 -28.06 10.06 -18.17
CA TYR A 591 -27.32 10.61 -19.30
C TYR A 591 -27.80 10.08 -20.67
N GLU A 592 -28.52 8.96 -20.73
CA GLU A 592 -29.10 8.47 -21.99
C GLU A 592 -30.22 9.38 -22.51
N ASN A 593 -30.83 10.20 -21.63
CA ASN A 593 -31.90 11.12 -21.99
C ASN A 593 -31.43 12.57 -22.25
N THR A 594 -30.20 12.95 -21.87
CA THR A 594 -29.70 14.33 -22.04
C THR A 594 -28.78 14.52 -23.24
N ILE A 595 -28.29 13.44 -23.87
CA ILE A 595 -27.53 13.50 -25.12
C ILE A 595 -28.34 12.84 -26.26
N LYS A 596 -29.55 13.34 -26.50
CA LYS A 596 -30.13 13.28 -27.84
C LYS A 596 -30.18 14.69 -28.39
N PRO A 597 -29.44 15.02 -29.46
CA PRO A 597 -29.69 16.26 -30.17
C PRO A 597 -31.10 16.15 -30.78
N SER A 598 -31.97 17.07 -30.38
CA SER A 598 -33.21 17.37 -31.10
C SER A 598 -32.94 17.89 -32.50
#